data_AF-A0AA97HDV3-F1
#
_entry.id   AF-A0AA97HDV3-F1
#
_cell.length_a   1.000
_cell.length_b   1.000
_cell.length_c   1.000
_cell.angle_alpha   90.00
_cell.angle_beta   90.00
_cell.angle_gamma   90.00
#
_symmetry.space_group_name_H-M   'P 1'
#
loop_
_entity.id
_entity.type
_entity.pdbx_description
1 polymer ?
#
loop_
_entity_poly.entity_id
_entity_poly.type
_entity_poly.pdbx_seq_one_letter_code
_entity_poly.pdbx_strand_id
1 'polypeptide(L)'
;MWLRKHLVLLLLSASIFKIELALAESQTSPDEQCTSLTASGNSEYPPFLWRKDPSSNELLGVNRLIMDEISRRIDIPIKLMHVGLGHVLRLKLRMVTLIL
;
A
#
# COMPACT_ATOMS: atom_id res chain seq x y z
N MET A 1 44.63 9.28 -36.46
CA MET A 1 43.71 10.35 -36.00
C MET A 1 42.28 9.87 -35.70
N TRP A 2 41.88 8.67 -36.14
CA TRP A 2 40.52 8.13 -35.92
C TRP A 2 40.33 7.51 -34.52
N LEU A 3 41.36 6.80 -34.03
CA LEU A 3 41.37 6.17 -32.69
C LEU A 3 41.15 7.17 -31.54
N ARG A 4 41.73 8.37 -31.65
CA ARG A 4 41.58 9.45 -30.65
C ARG A 4 40.18 10.06 -30.64
N LYS A 5 39.47 10.05 -31.79
CA LYS A 5 38.09 10.56 -31.89
C LYS A 5 37.09 9.56 -31.29
N HIS A 6 37.28 8.25 -31.53
CA HIS A 6 36.45 7.21 -30.91
C HIS A 6 36.67 7.10 -29.40
N LEU A 7 37.92 7.28 -28.92
CA LEU A 7 38.22 7.29 -27.49
C LEU A 7 37.54 8.46 -26.75
N VAL A 8 37.52 9.66 -27.36
CA VAL A 8 36.83 10.84 -26.79
C VAL A 8 35.30 10.67 -26.81
N LEU A 9 34.74 10.05 -27.86
CA LEU A 9 33.30 9.79 -27.96
C LEU A 9 32.80 8.78 -26.91
N LEU A 10 33.60 7.73 -26.63
CA LEU A 10 33.31 6.74 -25.58
C LEU A 10 33.42 7.32 -24.17
N LEU A 11 34.34 8.26 -23.93
CA LEU A 11 34.48 8.93 -22.64
C LEU A 11 33.35 9.95 -22.37
N LEU A 12 32.79 10.56 -23.42
CA LEU A 12 31.68 11.50 -23.31
C LEU A 12 30.34 10.81 -23.05
N SER A 13 30.09 9.62 -23.63
CA SER A 13 28.85 8.88 -23.38
C SER A 13 28.78 8.26 -21.98
N ALA A 14 29.92 7.89 -21.39
CA ALA A 14 29.99 7.32 -20.04
C ALA A 14 29.61 8.32 -18.93
N SER A 15 29.69 9.64 -19.21
CA SER A 15 29.33 10.68 -18.23
C SER A 15 27.82 10.95 -18.15
N ILE A 16 27.07 10.67 -19.22
CA ILE A 16 25.63 10.97 -19.30
C ILE A 16 24.81 9.90 -18.57
N PHE A 17 25.31 8.66 -18.47
CA PHE A 17 24.58 7.53 -17.88
C PHE A 17 24.55 7.51 -16.34
N LYS A 18 25.18 8.48 -15.66
CA LYS A 18 25.25 8.50 -14.18
C LYS A 18 24.19 9.38 -13.50
N ILE A 19 23.35 10.10 -14.26
CA ILE A 19 22.50 11.17 -13.68
C ILE A 19 21.05 10.70 -13.38
N GLU A 20 20.58 9.57 -13.90
CA GLU A 20 19.17 9.16 -13.73
C GLU A 20 18.85 8.30 -12.49
N LEU A 21 19.77 8.11 -11.55
CA LEU A 21 19.55 7.23 -10.38
C LEU A 21 19.49 7.97 -9.03
N ALA A 22 19.07 9.24 -9.00
CA ALA A 22 19.12 10.06 -7.79
C ALA A 22 17.80 10.72 -7.35
N LEU A 23 16.63 10.27 -7.82
CA LEU A 23 15.34 10.91 -7.47
C LEU A 23 14.29 9.98 -6.84
N ALA A 24 14.68 8.86 -6.25
CA ALA A 24 13.78 8.01 -5.47
C ALA A 24 14.10 8.04 -3.96
N GLU A 25 14.43 9.22 -3.41
CA GLU A 25 14.30 9.41 -1.96
C GLU A 25 12.81 9.66 -1.65
N SER A 26 12.11 8.59 -1.28
CA SER A 26 10.83 8.71 -0.58
C SER A 26 11.07 9.53 0.69
N GLN A 27 10.58 10.78 0.67
CA GLN A 27 10.43 11.67 1.81
C GLN A 27 9.51 10.99 2.83
N THR A 28 10.06 10.03 3.57
CA THR A 28 9.38 9.42 4.70
C THR A 28 9.77 10.30 5.88
N SER A 29 8.84 11.14 6.34
CA SER A 29 9.00 11.80 7.63
C SER A 29 9.23 10.69 8.66
N PRO A 30 10.29 10.77 9.50
CA PRO A 30 10.60 9.71 10.46
C PRO A 30 9.44 9.34 11.40
N ASP A 31 8.47 10.26 11.56
CA ASP A 31 7.34 10.16 12.48
C ASP A 31 6.05 9.61 11.86
N GLU A 32 5.94 9.47 10.54
CA GLU A 32 4.72 8.92 9.92
C GLU A 32 4.82 7.41 9.71
N GLN A 33 5.05 6.67 10.80
CA GLN A 33 4.94 5.21 10.76
C GLN A 33 3.46 4.81 10.68
N CYS A 34 3.10 4.06 9.64
CA CYS A 34 1.78 3.46 9.55
C CYS A 34 1.63 2.41 10.64
N THR A 35 0.76 2.67 11.62
CA THR A 35 0.55 1.79 12.77
C THR A 35 -0.62 0.83 12.58
N SER A 36 -1.50 1.10 11.60
CA SER A 36 -2.60 0.20 11.24
C SER A 36 -3.19 0.52 9.87
N LEU A 37 -3.87 -0.47 9.30
CA LEU A 37 -4.67 -0.35 8.09
C LEU A 37 -6.15 -0.53 8.44
N THR A 38 -7.02 0.17 7.72
CA THR A 38 -8.46 -0.12 7.71
C THR A 38 -8.85 -0.60 6.33
N ALA A 39 -9.40 -1.81 6.26
CA ALA A 39 -10.06 -2.36 5.09
C ALA A 39 -11.57 -2.10 5.23
N SER A 40 -12.19 -1.46 4.25
CA SER A 40 -13.64 -1.21 4.28
C SER A 40 -14.41 -1.98 3.22
N GLY A 41 -15.67 -2.31 3.49
CA GLY A 41 -16.55 -2.97 2.52
C GLY A 41 -18.04 -2.93 2.87
N ASN A 42 -18.89 -3.31 1.91
CA ASN A 42 -20.34 -3.46 2.11
C ASN A 42 -20.66 -4.82 2.78
N SER A 43 -21.61 -4.85 3.71
CA SER A 43 -21.96 -6.02 4.54
C SER A 43 -23.03 -6.95 3.96
N GLU A 44 -23.46 -6.74 2.73
CA GLU A 44 -24.63 -7.42 2.15
C GLU A 44 -24.28 -8.72 1.42
N TYR A 45 -23.15 -9.36 1.76
CA TYR A 45 -22.65 -10.53 1.03
C TYR A 45 -22.19 -11.71 1.92
N PRO A 46 -23.05 -12.31 2.77
CA PRO A 46 -22.72 -13.58 3.42
C PRO A 46 -22.43 -14.70 2.39
N PRO A 47 -21.50 -15.65 2.66
CA PRO A 47 -20.62 -15.79 3.82
C PRO A 47 -19.26 -15.07 3.66
N PHE A 48 -19.14 -14.15 2.70
CA PHE A 48 -17.88 -13.47 2.45
C PHE A 48 -17.71 -12.23 3.33
N LEU A 49 -18.80 -11.51 3.58
CA LEU A 49 -18.80 -10.26 4.32
C LEU A 49 -20.17 -9.91 4.93
N TRP A 50 -20.25 -9.75 6.24
CA TRP A 50 -21.45 -9.26 6.95
C TRP A 50 -21.11 -8.56 8.26
N ARG A 51 -22.03 -7.77 8.82
CA ARG A 51 -21.83 -7.08 10.11
C ARG A 51 -21.96 -8.07 11.25
N LYS A 52 -21.09 -7.97 12.26
CA LYS A 52 -21.17 -8.77 13.49
C LYS A 52 -22.54 -8.66 14.18
N ASP A 53 -23.08 -7.45 14.22
CA ASP A 53 -24.43 -7.13 14.69
C ASP A 53 -24.91 -5.81 14.04
N PRO A 54 -26.21 -5.47 14.11
CA PRO A 54 -26.75 -4.27 13.45
C PRO A 54 -26.17 -2.93 13.93
N SER A 55 -25.61 -2.89 15.15
CA SER A 55 -25.02 -1.68 15.73
C SER A 55 -23.52 -1.55 15.48
N SER A 56 -22.82 -2.66 15.20
CA SER A 56 -21.38 -2.70 14.98
C SER A 56 -21.01 -2.42 13.53
N ASN A 57 -19.89 -1.71 13.31
CA ASN A 57 -19.27 -1.59 11.99
C ASN A 57 -18.24 -2.70 11.73
N GLU A 58 -17.98 -3.60 12.67
CA GLU A 58 -17.07 -4.72 12.45
C GLU A 58 -17.68 -5.70 11.43
N LEU A 59 -16.88 -6.05 10.43
CA LEU A 59 -17.26 -7.04 9.43
C LEU A 59 -16.62 -8.40 9.73
N LEU A 60 -17.41 -9.45 9.52
CA LEU A 60 -17.06 -10.86 9.62
C LEU A 60 -17.20 -11.55 8.26
N GLY A 61 -16.73 -12.80 8.19
CA GLY A 61 -16.84 -13.66 7.00
C GLY A 61 -15.49 -14.12 6.49
N VAL A 62 -15.48 -14.81 5.34
CA VAL A 62 -14.25 -15.36 4.76
C VAL A 62 -13.18 -14.28 4.55
N ASN A 63 -13.59 -13.07 4.17
CA ASN A 63 -12.65 -11.95 3.97
C ASN A 63 -11.96 -11.51 5.27
N ARG A 64 -12.57 -11.75 6.45
CA ARG A 64 -11.92 -11.49 7.74
C ARG A 64 -10.68 -12.37 7.91
N LEU A 65 -10.80 -13.66 7.58
CA LEU A 65 -9.69 -14.62 7.68
C LEU A 65 -8.53 -14.24 6.76
N ILE A 66 -8.85 -13.77 5.55
CA ILE A 66 -7.85 -13.29 4.59
C ILE A 66 -7.13 -12.06 5.14
N MET A 67 -7.87 -11.09 5.70
CA MET A 67 -7.27 -9.89 6.28
C MET A 67 -6.43 -10.18 7.52
N ASP A 68 -6.85 -11.11 8.36
CA ASP A 68 -6.08 -11.56 9.53
C ASP A 68 -4.75 -12.19 9.08
N GLU A 69 -4.76 -13.01 8.03
CA GLU A 69 -3.56 -13.63 7.48
C GLU A 69 -2.62 -12.61 6.81
N ILE A 70 -3.15 -11.63 6.07
CA ILE A 70 -2.35 -10.54 5.52
C ILE A 70 -1.73 -9.72 6.65
N SER A 71 -2.54 -9.34 7.65
CA SER A 71 -2.09 -8.58 8.82
C SER A 71 -0.93 -9.27 9.52
N ARG A 72 -1.03 -10.58 9.73
CA ARG A 72 0.02 -11.42 10.31
C ARG A 72 1.32 -11.44 9.48
N ARG A 73 1.21 -11.44 8.14
CA ARG A 73 2.38 -11.51 7.24
C ARG A 73 3.13 -10.19 7.14
N ILE A 74 2.42 -9.06 7.24
CA ILE A 74 3.01 -7.73 7.12
C ILE A 74 3.32 -7.07 8.46
N ASP A 75 2.95 -7.72 9.57
CA ASP A 75 3.08 -7.20 10.95
C ASP A 75 2.43 -5.82 11.16
N ILE A 76 1.31 -5.57 10.46
CA ILE A 76 0.51 -4.34 10.60
C ILE A 76 -0.94 -4.74 10.85
N PRO A 77 -1.57 -4.27 11.96
CA PRO A 77 -2.97 -4.55 12.26
C PRO A 77 -3.91 -4.07 11.14
N ILE A 78 -4.85 -4.93 10.71
CA ILE A 78 -5.89 -4.58 9.72
C ILE A 78 -7.27 -4.64 10.36
N LYS A 79 -7.99 -3.51 10.39
CA LYS A 79 -9.38 -3.42 10.84
C LYS A 79 -10.33 -3.56 9.65
N LEU A 80 -11.25 -4.53 9.68
CA LEU A 80 -12.23 -4.74 8.62
C LEU A 80 -13.60 -4.12 8.99
N MET A 81 -13.99 -3.05 8.30
CA MET A 81 -15.08 -2.15 8.72
C MET A 81 -16.16 -1.95 7.64
N HIS A 82 -17.41 -1.90 8.06
CA HIS A 82 -18.56 -1.59 7.21
C HIS A 82 -18.50 -0.14 6.77
N VAL A 83 -18.67 0.07 5.47
CA VAL A 83 -19.00 1.37 4.89
C VAL A 83 -20.27 1.18 4.07
N GLY A 84 -21.19 2.16 4.14
CA GLY A 84 -22.55 2.03 3.63
C GLY A 84 -22.69 1.70 2.14
N LEU A 85 -23.94 1.66 1.69
CA LEU A 85 -24.49 1.08 0.44
C LEU A 85 -23.90 1.55 -0.92
N GLY A 86 -22.82 2.32 -0.96
CA GLY A 86 -22.29 2.93 -2.19
C GLY A 86 -21.23 2.12 -2.96
N HIS A 87 -20.80 0.95 -2.46
CA HIS A 87 -19.66 0.24 -3.05
C HIS A 87 -19.92 -1.26 -3.22
N VAL A 88 -19.88 -1.71 -4.48
CA VAL A 88 -19.59 -3.11 -4.90
C VAL A 88 -18.41 -3.62 -4.06
N LEU A 89 -18.41 -4.91 -3.70
CA LEU A 89 -17.34 -5.65 -2.98
C LEU A 89 -15.92 -5.15 -3.32
N ARG A 90 -15.50 -4.07 -2.64
CA ARG A 90 -14.25 -3.37 -2.89
C ARG A 90 -13.62 -3.12 -1.54
N LEU A 91 -12.64 -3.95 -1.23
CA LEU A 91 -11.81 -3.78 -0.06
C LEU A 91 -10.87 -2.62 -0.31
N LYS A 92 -11.16 -1.48 0.31
CA LYS A 92 -10.29 -0.31 0.25
C LYS A 92 -9.41 -0.30 1.48
N LEU A 93 -8.10 -0.45 1.29
CA LEU A 93 -7.13 -0.25 2.35
C LEU A 93 -6.81 1.24 2.48
N ARG A 94 -6.83 1.75 3.71
CA ARG A 94 -6.37 3.08 4.07
C ARG A 94 -5.38 2.99 5.21
N MET A 95 -4.23 3.65 5.07
CA MET A 95 -3.26 3.81 6.15
C MET A 95 -3.82 4.77 7.19
N VAL A 96 -3.60 4.43 8.46
CA VAL A 96 -3.79 5.33 9.59
C VAL A 96 -2.41 5.61 10.18
N THR A 97 -2.03 6.87 10.19
CA THR A 97 -0.77 7.37 10.76
C THR A 97 -1.02 7.87 12.17
N LEU A 98 -0.14 7.54 13.12
CA LEU A 98 -0.14 8.16 14.44
C LEU A 98 0.71 9.44 14.32
N ILE A 99 0.14 10.61 14.61
CA ILE A 99 0.93 11.83 14.79
C ILE A 99 1.32 11.84 16.27
N LEU A 100 2.60 11.68 16.58
CA LEU A 100 3.15 11.81 17.94
C LEU A 100 3.30 13.28 18.34
#